data_AF-A0A3A4NSL2-F1
#
_entry.id   AF-A0A3A4NSL2-F1
#
_cell.length_a   1.000
_cell.length_b   1.000
_cell.length_c   1.000
_cell.angle_alpha   90.00
_cell.angle_beta   90.00
_cell.angle_gamma   90.00
#
_symmetry.space_group_name_H-M   'P 1'
#
loop_
_entity.id
_entity.type
_entity.pdbx_description
1 polymer ?
#
loop_
_entity_poly.entity_id
_entity_poly.type
_entity_poly.pdbx_seq_one_letter_code
_entity_poly.pdbx_strand_id
1 'polypeptide(L)' 'SSGHPGAARAAGGALGRNPWPVLIPCHRVIGADGRLTGYGKGVAAKKRLLDFESNRS' A
#
# COMPACT_ATOMS: atom_id res chain seq x y z
N SER A 1 1.06 17.30 0.94
CA SER A 1 2.09 16.40 1.48
C SER A 1 2.47 16.90 2.86
N SER A 2 2.35 16.07 3.90
CA SER A 2 2.81 16.43 5.24
C SER A 2 4.32 16.69 5.16
N GLY A 3 4.73 17.94 5.36
CA GLY A 3 6.05 18.48 4.97
C GLY A 3 7.24 17.94 5.76
N HIS A 4 7.58 16.66 5.60
CA HIS A 4 8.83 16.07 6.08
C HIS A 4 9.42 15.14 5.01
N PRO A 5 10.64 15.42 4.49
CA PRO A 5 11.27 14.66 3.40
C PRO A 5 11.39 13.13 3.62
N GLY A 6 11.28 12.64 4.87
CA GLY A 6 11.32 11.21 5.21
C GLY A 6 9.98 10.58 5.56
N ALA A 7 8.92 11.37 5.75
CA ALA A 7 7.64 10.88 6.29
C ALA A 7 6.98 9.85 5.37
N ALA A 8 7.08 10.03 4.06
CA ALA A 8 6.54 9.07 3.09
C ALA A 8 7.23 7.70 3.15
N ARG A 9 8.56 7.68 3.32
CA ARG A 9 9.33 6.42 3.43
C ARG A 9 9.01 5.71 4.76
N ALA A 10 8.94 6.45 5.86
CA ALA A 10 8.56 5.91 7.16
C ALA A 10 7.14 5.34 7.15
N ALA A 11 6.18 6.08 6.58
CA ALA A 11 4.80 5.62 6.42
C ALA A 11 4.72 4.35 5.57
N GLY A 12 5.41 4.31 4.42
CA GLY A 12 5.48 3.11 3.58
C GLY A 12 6.06 1.90 4.30
N GLY A 13 7.13 2.10 5.09
CA GLY A 13 7.73 1.04 5.91
C GLY A 13 6.79 0.53 7.01
N ALA A 14 6.09 1.42 7.70
CA ALA A 14 5.10 1.05 8.72
C ALA A 14 3.93 0.25 8.13
N LEU A 15 3.40 0.71 6.99
CA LEU A 15 2.29 0.05 6.29
C LEU A 15 2.68 -1.30 5.69
N GLY A 16 3.93 -1.46 5.24
CA GLY A 16 4.44 -2.75 4.77
C GLY A 16 4.55 -3.81 5.87
N ARG A 17 4.72 -3.39 7.12
CA ARG A 17 4.75 -4.25 8.31
C ARG A 17 3.40 -4.42 8.99
N ASN A 18 2.31 -3.98 8.34
CA ASN A 18 0.96 -4.07 8.89
C ASN A 18 0.58 -5.55 9.16
N PRO A 19 0.28 -5.92 10.43
CA PRO A 19 -0.11 -7.28 10.77
C PRO A 19 -1.53 -7.63 10.30
N TRP A 20 -2.37 -6.62 10.05
CA TRP A 20 -3.79 -6.78 9.68
C TRP A 20 -4.06 -6.20 8.28
N PRO A 21 -3.59 -6.87 7.22
CA PRO A 21 -3.89 -6.46 5.85
C PRO A 21 -5.40 -6.50 5.57
N VAL A 22 -5.87 -5.68 4.62
CA VAL A 22 -7.29 -5.46 4.26
C VAL A 22 -8.04 -4.58 5.25
N LEU A 23 -8.02 -4.87 6.55
CA LEU A 23 -8.68 -4.04 7.56
C LEU A 23 -8.06 -2.64 7.61
N ILE A 24 -6.73 -2.59 7.67
CA ILE A 24 -5.98 -1.39 7.33
C ILE A 24 -5.67 -1.49 5.82
N PRO A 25 -6.16 -0.57 4.98
CA PRO A 25 -6.07 -0.66 3.53
C PRO A 25 -4.68 -0.28 3.01
N CYS A 26 -3.63 -0.88 3.56
CA CYS A 26 -2.24 -0.62 3.17
C CYS A 26 -1.93 -1.03 1.72
N HIS A 27 -2.78 -1.85 1.09
CA HIS A 27 -2.70 -2.13 -0.34
C HIS A 27 -3.02 -0.91 -1.22
N ARG A 28 -3.67 0.13 -0.69
CA ARG A 28 -3.99 1.37 -1.43
C ARG A 28 -2.86 2.41 -1.47
N VAL A 29 -1.78 2.21 -0.70
CA VAL A 29 -0.64 3.13 -0.72
C VAL A 29 0.28 2.76 -1.88
N ILE A 30 0.43 3.66 -2.85
CA ILE A 30 1.17 3.44 -4.11
C ILE A 30 2.39 4.37 -4.14
N GLY A 31 3.51 3.90 -4.72
CA GLY A 31 4.68 4.74 -4.95
C GLY A 31 4.34 5.95 -5.83
N ALA A 32 5.07 7.05 -5.66
CA ALA A 32 4.85 8.26 -6.47
C ALA A 32 5.08 8.02 -7.99
N ASP A 33 5.86 6.99 -8.33
CA ASP A 33 6.11 6.50 -9.69
C ASP A 33 5.03 5.52 -10.20
N GLY A 34 3.94 5.33 -9.44
CA GLY A 34 2.87 4.38 -9.74
C GLY A 34 3.21 2.92 -9.44
N ARG A 35 4.42 2.62 -8.93
CA ARG A 35 4.82 1.23 -8.68
C ARG A 35 4.14 0.66 -7.42
N LEU A 36 3.75 -0.61 -7.53
CA LEU A 36 3.25 -1.40 -6.42
C LEU A 36 4.41 -2.03 -5.64
N THR A 37 4.71 -1.48 -4.46
CA THR A 37 5.78 -1.97 -3.58
C THR A 37 5.31 -2.06 -2.13
N GLY A 38 6.15 -2.62 -1.25
CA GLY A 38 6.01 -2.47 0.20
C GLY A 38 4.75 -3.07 0.82
N TYR A 39 4.21 -4.16 0.26
CA TYR A 39 3.06 -4.85 0.84
C TYR A 39 3.48 -6.14 1.53
N GLY A 40 3.15 -6.29 2.82
CA GLY A 40 3.62 -7.40 3.66
C GLY A 40 3.19 -8.80 3.19
N LYS A 41 2.13 -8.90 2.38
CA LYS A 41 1.70 -10.17 1.75
C LYS A 41 2.18 -10.34 0.30
N GLY A 42 3.05 -9.46 -0.18
CA GLY A 42 3.62 -9.48 -1.53
C GLY A 42 2.84 -8.70 -2.58
N VAL A 43 3.54 -8.21 -3.61
CA VAL A 43 2.98 -7.31 -4.64
C VAL A 43 1.83 -7.95 -5.43
N ALA A 44 1.88 -9.26 -5.68
CA ALA A 44 0.79 -9.97 -6.37
C ALA A 44 -0.53 -9.93 -5.61
N ALA A 45 -0.50 -10.11 -4.28
CA ALA A 45 -1.69 -10.00 -3.43
C ALA A 45 -2.22 -8.57 -3.39
N LYS A 46 -1.31 -7.57 -3.34
CA LYS A 46 -1.67 -6.15 -3.44
C LYS A 46 -2.43 -5.83 -4.73
N LYS A 47 -1.92 -6.31 -5.87
CA LYS A 47 -2.54 -6.12 -7.18
C LYS A 47 -3.94 -6.74 -7.24
N ARG A 48 -4.08 -8.01 -6.81
CA ARG A 48 -5.38 -8.69 -6.77
C ARG A 48 -6.40 -7.91 -5.95
N LEU A 49 -6.04 -7.41 -4.77
CA LEU A 49 -6.95 -6.61 -3.93
C LEU A 49 -7.39 -5.32 -4.63
N LEU A 50 -6.47 -4.61 -5.27
CA LEU A 50 -6.79 -3.40 -6.03
C LEU A 50 -7.71 -3.71 -7.22
N ASP A 51 -7.46 -4.80 -7.94
CA ASP A 51 -8.31 -5.25 -9.04
C ASP A 51 -9.73 -5.58 -8.55
N PHE A 52 -9.86 -6.31 -7.43
CA PHE A 52 -11.15 -6.62 -6.81
C PHE A 52 -11.91 -5.36 -6.36
N GLU A 53 -11.22 -4.37 -5.78
CA GLU A 53 -11.84 -3.12 -5.33
C GLU A 53 -12.30 -2.23 -6.49
N SER A 54 -11.59 -2.29 -7.61
CA SER A 54 -11.86 -1.54 -8.84
C SER A 54 -13.00 -2.17 -9.64
N ASN A 55 -13.19 -3.48 -9.51
CA ASN A 55 -14.22 -4.24 -10.22
C ASN A 55 -15.56 -4.31 -9.43
N ARG A 56 -15.90 -3.21 -8.75
CA ARG A 56 -17.18 -3.09 -8.05
C ARG A 56 -18.28 -2.79 -9.09
N SER A 57 -19.04 -3.82 -9.43
CA SER A 57 -20.35 -3.75 -10.11
C SER A 57 -21.33 -2.86 -9.37
#